data_AF-A0A8H6QVD4-F1
#
_entry.id   AF-A0A8H6QVD4-F1
#
_cell.length_a   1.000
_cell.length_b   1.000
_cell.length_c   1.000
_cell.angle_alpha   90.00
_cell.angle_beta   90.00
_cell.angle_gamma   90.00
#
_symmetry.space_group_name_H-M   'P 1'
#
loop_
_entity.id
_entity.type
_entity.pdbx_description
1 polymer ?
#
loop_
_entity_poly.entity_id
_entity_poly.type
_entity_poly.pdbx_seq_one_letter_code
_entity_poly.pdbx_strand_id
1 'polypeptide(L)'
;MPLFQPWARPPPRRIYFIAPVIGLFLVYFLFFCHTTAFTPKIVVTPISSQQDENACPPLPGIEDVLVILKTGVTEALEKVPVHFQTTLQCIPNYVLFSDFEEEINGTHVHDVLRSVNETIKRTNPDFDLYNRIQEHGRSGLSPDDLSRVPNTAFGMPDNPGWKLDKWKFLPMIDETLRVRDDAKWYVFMEADTYYIWPNLLQWLAKLNPDKPYYLGNPTQIGPVIFAHGGSGIILSREAMHRASELRAQDIDGWDRYTEEEWAGDCVLGKLLHDAGAPLLWSWPLLQSSTPAEFDHFSESYLKKPWCYAPVAYHHVTAEDIQELAKFEQRFFRNNSVILHSDVFRHLIQPQFKPLQPDWDNLSEEEQVIGEASCRELCESKHECLQYSYESGKCRTSKMAKRGVQKTGVTSGWMTERIDAIVKELGTCATPQWILR
;
A
#
# COMPACT_ATOMS: atom_id res chain seq x y z
N MET A 1 87.40 -4.24 -60.35
CA MET A 1 86.42 -3.20 -59.93
C MET A 1 85.07 -3.87 -59.71
N PRO A 2 84.23 -3.39 -58.80
CA PRO A 2 84.26 -3.51 -57.32
C PRO A 2 83.33 -4.69 -56.87
N LEU A 3 82.98 -5.00 -55.60
CA LEU A 3 83.37 -4.60 -54.23
C LEU A 3 83.05 -5.80 -53.28
N PHE A 4 83.25 -5.66 -51.97
CA PHE A 4 82.72 -6.55 -50.91
C PHE A 4 81.37 -6.04 -50.37
N GLN A 5 80.48 -6.94 -49.90
CA GLN A 5 79.85 -6.85 -48.57
C GLN A 5 79.11 -8.15 -48.15
N PRO A 6 78.92 -8.43 -46.84
CA PRO A 6 78.45 -9.72 -46.33
C PRO A 6 76.95 -9.77 -46.00
N TRP A 7 76.39 -10.98 -45.88
CA TRP A 7 75.02 -11.21 -45.40
C TRP A 7 74.85 -10.87 -43.91
N ALA A 8 73.89 -10.00 -43.60
CA ALA A 8 73.44 -9.72 -42.24
C ALA A 8 72.29 -10.65 -41.82
N ARG A 9 72.23 -11.00 -40.52
CA ARG A 9 71.13 -11.78 -39.93
C ARG A 9 69.90 -10.90 -39.65
N PRO A 10 68.66 -11.41 -39.82
CA PRO A 10 67.45 -10.68 -39.41
C PRO A 10 67.25 -10.71 -37.87
N PRO A 11 66.53 -9.73 -37.30
CA PRO A 11 66.28 -9.63 -35.85
C PRO A 11 65.17 -10.58 -35.34
N PRO A 12 65.09 -10.83 -34.02
CA PRO A 12 64.21 -11.86 -33.46
C PRO A 12 62.74 -11.44 -33.35
N ARG A 13 61.85 -12.42 -33.52
CA ARG A 13 60.40 -12.32 -33.29
C ARG A 13 60.11 -11.92 -31.84
N ARG A 14 59.51 -10.74 -31.61
CA ARG A 14 59.08 -10.27 -30.27
C ARG A 14 57.59 -9.88 -30.17
N ILE A 15 56.77 -10.23 -31.16
CA ILE A 15 55.38 -9.75 -31.29
C ILE A 15 54.31 -10.78 -30.84
N TYR A 16 54.66 -12.08 -30.74
CA TYR A 16 53.68 -13.15 -30.53
C TYR A 16 53.18 -13.37 -29.09
N PHE A 17 53.63 -12.59 -28.10
CA PHE A 17 53.22 -12.75 -26.69
C PHE A 17 52.35 -11.61 -26.12
N ILE A 18 52.22 -10.49 -26.83
CA ILE A 18 51.46 -9.33 -26.34
C ILE A 18 49.95 -9.50 -26.58
N ALA A 19 49.57 -10.03 -27.75
CA ALA A 19 48.17 -10.23 -28.13
C ALA A 19 47.34 -11.12 -27.16
N PRO A 20 47.80 -12.32 -26.72
CA PRO A 20 47.00 -13.15 -25.82
C PRO A 20 46.89 -12.56 -24.41
N VAL A 21 47.89 -11.80 -23.94
CA VAL A 21 47.85 -11.13 -22.63
C VAL A 21 46.84 -9.97 -22.64
N ILE A 22 46.79 -9.18 -23.71
CA ILE A 22 45.76 -8.14 -23.88
C ILE A 22 44.37 -8.77 -24.01
N GLY A 23 44.23 -9.89 -24.72
CA GLY A 23 42.97 -10.63 -24.81
C GLY A 23 42.49 -11.15 -23.45
N LEU A 24 43.38 -11.74 -22.65
CA LEU A 24 43.08 -12.17 -21.28
C LEU A 24 42.75 -10.99 -20.36
N PHE A 25 43.45 -9.86 -20.48
CA PHE A 25 43.10 -8.64 -19.73
C PHE A 25 41.73 -8.08 -20.13
N LEU A 26 41.37 -8.07 -21.41
CA LEU A 26 40.04 -7.66 -21.87
C LEU A 26 38.95 -8.60 -21.38
N VAL A 27 39.14 -9.92 -21.46
CA VAL A 27 38.18 -10.89 -20.91
C VAL A 27 38.07 -10.73 -19.40
N TYR A 28 39.17 -10.61 -18.67
CA TYR A 28 39.17 -10.37 -17.22
C TYR A 28 38.46 -9.06 -16.86
N PHE A 29 38.73 -7.97 -17.58
CA PHE A 29 38.11 -6.66 -17.35
C PHE A 29 36.61 -6.68 -17.67
N LEU A 30 36.19 -7.35 -18.75
CA LEU A 30 34.77 -7.54 -19.06
C LEU A 30 34.06 -8.43 -18.02
N PHE A 31 34.72 -9.47 -17.51
CA PHE A 31 34.14 -10.36 -16.49
C PHE A 31 34.05 -9.68 -15.11
N PHE A 32 35.08 -8.92 -14.70
CA PHE A 32 35.09 -8.22 -13.41
C PHE A 32 34.31 -6.90 -13.41
N CYS A 33 34.20 -6.19 -14.54
CA CYS A 33 33.33 -5.02 -14.64
C CYS A 33 31.84 -5.40 -14.77
N HIS A 34 31.50 -6.62 -15.23
CA HIS A 34 30.12 -7.12 -15.17
C HIS A 34 29.71 -7.61 -13.78
N THR A 35 30.64 -8.12 -12.96
CA THR A 35 30.33 -8.51 -11.57
C THR A 35 30.26 -7.34 -10.61
N THR A 36 30.88 -6.20 -10.94
CA THR A 36 30.44 -4.90 -10.38
C THR A 36 29.15 -4.46 -11.05
N ALA A 37 28.05 -5.11 -10.66
CA ALA A 37 26.71 -4.64 -10.98
C ALA A 37 26.62 -3.16 -10.58
N PHE A 38 26.47 -2.29 -11.58
CA PHE A 38 26.36 -0.85 -11.39
C PHE A 38 25.00 -0.62 -10.73
N THR A 39 24.98 -0.72 -9.40
CA THR A 39 23.82 -0.45 -8.56
C THR A 39 23.77 1.07 -8.39
N PRO A 40 22.92 1.80 -9.14
CA PRO A 40 22.73 3.21 -8.85
C PRO A 40 22.25 3.29 -7.40
N LYS A 41 22.99 4.01 -6.55
CA LYS A 41 22.43 4.41 -5.27
C LYS A 41 21.18 5.21 -5.60
N ILE A 42 20.01 4.76 -5.13
CA ILE A 42 18.81 5.59 -5.15
C ILE A 42 19.11 6.77 -4.24
N VAL A 43 19.49 7.89 -4.85
CA VAL A 43 19.59 9.16 -4.13
C VAL A 43 18.16 9.65 -4.02
N VAL A 44 17.55 9.40 -2.86
CA VAL A 44 16.34 10.13 -2.46
C VAL A 44 16.71 11.60 -2.54
N THR A 45 16.18 12.28 -3.55
CA THR A 45 16.39 13.71 -3.69
C THR A 45 15.43 14.34 -2.70
N PRO A 46 15.91 14.98 -1.61
CA PRO A 46 15.01 15.68 -0.71
C PRO A 46 14.30 16.75 -1.55
N ILE A 47 12.98 16.65 -1.67
CA ILE A 47 12.24 17.57 -2.54
C ILE A 47 12.43 18.98 -2.01
N SER A 48 12.77 19.87 -2.96
CA SER A 48 13.28 21.21 -2.73
C SER A 48 12.53 21.97 -1.64
N SER A 49 13.30 22.60 -0.75
CA SER A 49 12.87 23.46 0.35
C SER A 49 12.16 24.73 -0.14
N GLN A 50 10.90 24.58 -0.54
CA GLN A 50 9.88 25.64 -0.55
C GLN A 50 8.72 25.29 0.39
N GLN A 51 9.04 24.71 1.54
CA GLN A 51 8.12 24.66 2.67
C GLN A 51 8.16 26.03 3.37
N ASP A 52 7.00 26.66 3.49
CA ASP A 52 6.77 27.69 4.51
C ASP A 52 6.85 26.96 5.86
N GLU A 53 7.92 27.20 6.63
CA GLU A 53 8.26 26.45 7.87
C GLU A 53 7.12 26.46 8.92
N ASN A 54 6.12 27.32 8.74
CA ASN A 54 4.95 27.46 9.61
C ASN A 54 3.78 26.51 9.27
N ALA A 55 3.87 25.70 8.20
CA ALA A 55 2.72 24.93 7.70
C ALA A 55 2.53 23.53 8.33
N CYS A 56 3.61 22.85 8.72
CA CYS A 56 3.55 21.47 9.21
C CYS A 56 3.52 21.40 10.75
N PRO A 57 2.59 20.63 11.37
CA PRO A 57 2.60 20.41 12.81
C PRO A 57 3.82 19.55 13.22
N PRO A 58 4.30 19.64 14.47
CA PRO A 58 5.34 18.76 14.97
C PRO A 58 4.90 17.28 14.91
N LEU A 59 5.73 16.44 14.29
CA LEU A 59 5.53 14.99 14.16
C LEU A 59 6.73 14.23 14.75
N PRO A 60 6.84 14.10 16.09
CA PRO A 60 8.02 13.49 16.72
C PRO A 60 8.23 12.02 16.29
N GLY A 61 9.44 11.68 15.86
CA GLY A 61 9.79 10.34 15.38
C GLY A 61 9.54 10.11 13.89
N ILE A 62 9.08 11.11 13.13
CA ILE A 62 8.89 10.97 11.67
C ILE A 62 10.23 10.82 10.92
N GLU A 63 11.31 11.35 11.48
CA GLU A 63 12.68 11.21 10.99
C GLU A 63 13.17 9.74 10.98
N ASP A 64 12.61 8.90 11.87
CA ASP A 64 12.89 7.48 11.98
C ASP A 64 12.04 6.60 11.07
N VAL A 65 11.08 7.19 10.34
CA VAL A 65 10.19 6.51 9.40
C VAL A 65 10.74 6.66 7.98
N LEU A 66 10.62 5.61 7.16
CA LEU A 66 10.58 5.70 5.70
C LEU A 66 9.18 5.30 5.23
N VAL A 67 8.57 6.12 4.36
CA VAL A 67 7.28 5.82 3.73
C VAL A 67 7.51 5.27 2.33
N ILE A 68 6.83 4.18 2.00
CA ILE A 68 6.95 3.46 0.74
C ILE A 68 5.59 3.49 0.05
N LEU A 69 5.44 4.39 -0.93
CA LEU A 69 4.21 4.51 -1.71
C LEU A 69 4.30 3.59 -2.94
N LYS A 70 3.54 2.49 -2.92
CA LYS A 70 3.33 1.61 -4.08
C LYS A 70 2.22 2.17 -4.96
N THR A 71 2.44 2.16 -6.26
CA THR A 71 1.43 2.44 -7.30
C THR A 71 1.66 1.52 -8.52
N GLY A 72 0.82 1.62 -9.55
CA GLY A 72 1.11 1.12 -10.89
C GLY A 72 0.96 2.21 -11.96
N VAL A 73 1.60 2.03 -13.12
CA VAL A 73 1.58 2.98 -14.24
C VAL A 73 0.17 3.34 -14.71
N THR A 74 -0.79 2.41 -14.53
CA THR A 74 -2.20 2.51 -14.91
C THR A 74 -3.00 3.49 -14.05
N GLU A 75 -2.54 3.79 -12.83
CA GLU A 75 -3.25 4.63 -11.85
C GLU A 75 -2.40 5.77 -11.27
N ALA A 76 -1.07 5.74 -11.43
CA ALA A 76 -0.16 6.65 -10.74
C ALA A 76 -0.47 8.14 -10.97
N LEU A 77 -0.82 8.55 -12.20
CA LEU A 77 -1.13 9.94 -12.52
C LEU A 77 -2.49 10.42 -11.94
N GLU A 78 -3.41 9.50 -11.63
CA GLU A 78 -4.69 9.81 -11.00
C GLU A 78 -4.52 9.89 -9.47
N LYS A 79 -3.87 8.88 -8.90
CA LYS A 79 -3.85 8.65 -7.45
C LYS A 79 -2.68 9.30 -6.71
N VAL A 80 -1.46 9.34 -7.28
CA VAL A 80 -0.28 9.85 -6.56
C VAL A 80 -0.32 11.37 -6.28
N PRO A 81 -0.71 12.26 -7.23
CA PRO A 81 -0.52 13.71 -7.08
C PRO A 81 -1.17 14.35 -5.84
N VAL A 82 -2.27 13.78 -5.33
CA VAL A 82 -2.96 14.30 -4.15
C VAL A 82 -2.10 14.21 -2.89
N HIS A 83 -1.28 13.16 -2.76
CA HIS A 83 -0.50 12.91 -1.55
C HIS A 83 0.58 13.98 -1.31
N PHE A 84 1.18 14.54 -2.36
CA PHE A 84 2.18 15.62 -2.23
C PHE A 84 1.61 16.88 -1.56
N GLN A 85 0.30 17.10 -1.64
CA GLN A 85 -0.41 18.23 -1.03
C GLN A 85 -1.17 17.82 0.24
N THR A 86 -1.08 16.55 0.65
CA THR A 86 -1.83 15.98 1.78
C THR A 86 -0.94 15.00 2.57
N THR A 87 -1.08 13.68 2.37
CA THR A 87 -0.47 12.63 3.19
C THR A 87 1.05 12.68 3.26
N LEU A 88 1.74 13.11 2.20
CA LEU A 88 3.20 13.21 2.15
C LEU A 88 3.75 14.63 2.39
N GLN A 89 2.88 15.65 2.51
CA GLN A 89 3.28 17.07 2.57
C GLN A 89 4.30 17.38 3.68
N CYS A 90 4.15 16.72 4.83
CA CYS A 90 4.98 16.92 6.03
C CYS A 90 5.90 15.72 6.32
N ILE A 91 6.17 14.87 5.32
CA ILE A 91 6.93 13.62 5.47
C ILE A 91 8.31 13.80 4.84
N PRO A 92 9.41 13.80 5.63
CA PRO A 92 10.75 14.10 5.12
C PRO A 92 11.37 12.94 4.35
N ASN A 93 10.95 11.70 4.62
CA ASN A 93 11.52 10.50 4.03
C ASN A 93 10.42 9.65 3.37
N TYR A 94 10.35 9.66 2.05
CA TYR A 94 9.50 8.76 1.30
C TYR A 94 10.15 8.32 -0.02
N VAL A 95 9.69 7.19 -0.54
CA VAL A 95 10.04 6.67 -1.86
C VAL A 95 8.78 6.18 -2.57
N LEU A 96 8.72 6.41 -3.89
CA LEU A 96 7.64 5.94 -4.75
C LEU A 96 8.14 4.74 -5.56
N PHE A 97 7.43 3.62 -5.49
CA PHE A 97 7.67 2.42 -6.30
C PHE A 97 6.49 2.14 -7.23
N SER A 98 6.80 1.73 -8.45
CA SER A 98 5.85 1.39 -9.50
C SER A 98 6.39 0.22 -10.33
N ASP A 99 5.58 -0.23 -11.29
CA ASP A 99 5.98 -1.11 -12.39
C ASP A 99 6.63 -0.36 -13.58
N PHE A 100 6.81 0.95 -13.45
CA PHE A 100 7.36 1.84 -14.48
C PHE A 100 8.18 2.98 -13.86
N GLU A 101 9.39 3.22 -14.40
CA GLU A 101 10.27 4.31 -13.95
C GLU A 101 9.85 5.62 -14.62
N GLU A 102 9.48 6.64 -13.83
CA GLU A 102 9.04 7.94 -14.36
C GLU A 102 9.28 9.10 -13.38
N GLU A 103 8.74 10.27 -13.70
CA GLU A 103 8.70 11.44 -12.83
C GLU A 103 7.25 11.97 -12.73
N ILE A 104 6.74 12.13 -11.51
CA ILE A 104 5.41 12.70 -11.23
C ILE A 104 5.61 13.93 -10.34
N ASN A 105 5.23 15.11 -10.85
CA ASN A 105 5.37 16.41 -10.16
C ASN A 105 6.79 16.68 -9.59
N GLY A 106 7.85 16.34 -10.34
CA GLY A 106 9.24 16.49 -9.86
C GLY A 106 9.70 15.41 -8.87
N THR A 107 8.84 14.43 -8.57
CA THR A 107 9.18 13.26 -7.75
C THR A 107 9.52 12.09 -8.65
N HIS A 108 10.69 11.49 -8.47
CA HIS A 108 11.08 10.29 -9.18
C HIS A 108 10.29 9.07 -8.67
N VAL A 109 9.75 8.29 -9.59
CA VAL A 109 9.05 7.02 -9.33
C VAL A 109 9.93 5.89 -9.84
N HIS A 110 10.24 4.95 -8.96
CA HIS A 110 11.18 3.86 -9.27
C HIS A 110 10.48 2.60 -9.76
N ASP A 111 11.02 2.01 -10.82
CA ASP A 111 10.68 0.66 -11.23
C ASP A 111 11.24 -0.34 -10.21
N VAL A 112 10.34 -1.01 -9.48
CA VAL A 112 10.71 -2.04 -8.51
C VAL A 112 10.82 -3.43 -9.14
N LEU A 113 10.29 -3.62 -10.34
CA LEU A 113 10.30 -4.89 -11.06
C LEU A 113 11.59 -5.10 -11.87
N ARG A 114 12.41 -4.06 -12.04
CA ARG A 114 13.73 -4.12 -12.68
C ARG A 114 14.60 -5.29 -12.20
N SER A 115 14.54 -5.64 -10.91
CA SER A 115 15.35 -6.72 -10.32
C SER A 115 14.75 -8.13 -10.46
N VAL A 116 13.53 -8.29 -11.00
CA VAL A 116 12.94 -9.60 -11.27
C VAL A 116 13.68 -10.28 -12.41
N ASN A 117 13.81 -11.61 -12.35
CA ASN A 117 14.57 -12.43 -13.28
C ASN A 117 14.15 -12.19 -14.75
N GLU A 118 15.11 -11.87 -15.63
CA GLU A 118 14.89 -11.60 -17.06
C GLU A 118 14.22 -12.75 -17.83
N THR A 119 14.30 -13.99 -17.33
CA THR A 119 13.55 -15.10 -17.92
C THR A 119 12.08 -15.00 -17.58
N ILE A 120 11.74 -14.74 -16.31
CA ILE A 120 10.34 -14.56 -15.86
C ILE A 120 9.72 -13.38 -16.62
N LYS A 121 10.37 -12.22 -16.63
CA LYS A 121 9.90 -11.03 -17.36
C LYS A 121 9.62 -11.29 -18.84
N ARG A 122 10.37 -12.20 -19.47
CA ARG A 122 10.21 -12.58 -20.88
C ARG A 122 9.18 -13.70 -21.14
N THR A 123 8.94 -14.60 -20.19
CA THR A 123 8.14 -15.82 -20.42
C THR A 123 6.84 -15.90 -19.64
N ASN A 124 6.68 -15.14 -18.56
CA ASN A 124 5.45 -15.12 -17.78
C ASN A 124 4.51 -14.00 -18.28
N PRO A 125 3.23 -14.30 -18.60
CA PRO A 125 2.29 -13.34 -19.20
C PRO A 125 1.81 -12.23 -18.24
N ASP A 126 2.10 -12.31 -16.94
CA ASP A 126 1.85 -11.19 -16.02
C ASP A 126 2.70 -9.97 -16.42
N PHE A 127 3.87 -10.19 -17.01
CA PHE A 127 4.78 -9.15 -17.50
C PHE A 127 4.42 -8.60 -18.90
N ASP A 128 3.33 -9.05 -19.53
CA ASP A 128 2.93 -8.53 -20.84
C ASP A 128 2.67 -7.01 -20.80
N LEU A 129 2.08 -6.50 -19.72
CA LEU A 129 1.91 -5.05 -19.51
C LEU A 129 3.27 -4.34 -19.35
N TYR A 130 4.12 -4.87 -18.45
CA TYR A 130 5.46 -4.35 -18.19
C TYR A 130 6.32 -4.25 -19.45
N ASN A 131 6.35 -5.30 -20.26
CA ASN A 131 7.15 -5.33 -21.49
C ASN A 131 6.69 -4.26 -22.50
N ARG A 132 5.37 -4.06 -22.67
CA ARG A 132 4.83 -3.00 -23.55
C ARG A 132 5.20 -1.60 -23.10
N ILE A 133 5.09 -1.31 -21.79
CA ILE A 133 5.40 0.02 -21.27
C ILE A 133 6.91 0.29 -21.21
N GLN A 134 7.76 -0.72 -21.08
CA GLN A 134 9.22 -0.56 -21.17
C GLN A 134 9.66 -0.28 -22.62
N GLU A 135 8.99 -0.85 -23.63
CA GLU A 135 9.30 -0.57 -25.05
C GLU A 135 8.74 0.76 -25.56
N HIS A 136 7.56 1.18 -25.08
CA HIS A 136 6.81 2.31 -25.66
C HIS A 136 6.55 3.45 -24.66
N GLY A 137 6.98 3.33 -23.40
CA GLY A 137 6.55 4.20 -22.32
C GLY A 137 5.03 4.13 -22.10
N ARG A 138 4.45 5.22 -21.61
CA ARG A 138 3.00 5.33 -21.38
C ARG A 138 2.13 5.14 -22.64
N SER A 139 2.67 5.19 -23.85
CA SER A 139 1.91 4.88 -25.08
C SER A 139 1.74 3.37 -25.34
N GLY A 140 2.42 2.51 -24.57
CA GLY A 140 2.20 1.06 -24.55
C GLY A 140 0.96 0.60 -23.76
N LEU A 141 0.26 1.53 -23.08
CA LEU A 141 -0.98 1.28 -22.38
C LEU A 141 -2.15 1.14 -23.36
N SER A 142 -2.94 0.08 -23.18
CA SER A 142 -4.21 -0.13 -23.88
C SER A 142 -5.41 0.35 -23.05
N PRO A 143 -6.59 0.57 -23.66
CA PRO A 143 -7.82 0.84 -22.92
C PRO A 143 -8.20 -0.27 -21.93
N ASP A 144 -7.85 -1.53 -22.24
CA ASP A 144 -8.15 -2.69 -21.39
C ASP A 144 -7.30 -2.69 -20.11
N ASP A 145 -6.05 -2.21 -20.17
CA ASP A 145 -5.17 -2.03 -19.01
C ASP A 145 -5.71 -1.00 -18.00
N LEU A 146 -6.56 -0.07 -18.47
CA LEU A 146 -7.21 0.97 -17.67
C LEU A 146 -8.66 0.60 -17.28
N SER A 147 -9.13 -0.58 -17.66
CA SER A 147 -10.50 -1.01 -17.42
C SER A 147 -10.71 -1.48 -15.97
N ARG A 148 -11.85 -1.09 -15.38
CA ARG A 148 -12.26 -1.56 -14.05
C ARG A 148 -12.88 -2.95 -14.17
N VAL A 149 -12.13 -3.97 -13.74
CA VAL A 149 -12.59 -5.36 -13.66
C VAL A 149 -13.24 -5.59 -12.28
N PRO A 150 -14.38 -6.31 -12.17
CA PRO A 150 -14.94 -6.66 -10.86
C PRO A 150 -13.98 -7.54 -10.05
N ASN A 151 -13.78 -7.20 -8.78
CA ASN A 151 -13.02 -8.06 -7.87
C ASN A 151 -13.82 -9.33 -7.55
N THR A 152 -13.14 -10.48 -7.51
CA THR A 152 -13.73 -11.81 -7.26
C THR A 152 -13.12 -12.44 -6.00
N ALA A 153 -13.59 -13.63 -5.62
CA ALA A 153 -12.97 -14.41 -4.54
C ALA A 153 -11.51 -14.82 -4.81
N PHE A 154 -11.01 -14.63 -6.04
CA PHE A 154 -9.64 -14.91 -6.48
C PHE A 154 -8.95 -13.66 -7.06
N GLY A 155 -9.35 -12.46 -6.61
CA GLY A 155 -8.82 -11.20 -7.11
C GLY A 155 -9.43 -10.77 -8.46
N MET A 156 -8.65 -10.05 -9.26
CA MET A 156 -9.02 -9.57 -10.59
C MET A 156 -8.14 -10.24 -11.68
N PRO A 157 -8.39 -11.53 -12.03
CA PRO A 157 -7.51 -12.30 -12.90
C PRO A 157 -7.38 -11.73 -14.33
N ASP A 158 -8.42 -11.05 -14.81
CA ASP A 158 -8.43 -10.43 -16.14
C ASP A 158 -7.82 -9.02 -16.17
N ASN A 159 -7.46 -8.44 -15.02
CA ASN A 159 -6.84 -7.10 -14.96
C ASN A 159 -5.30 -7.22 -15.09
N PRO A 160 -4.67 -6.66 -16.14
CA PRO A 160 -3.23 -6.79 -16.35
C PRO A 160 -2.38 -6.10 -15.27
N GLY A 161 -2.84 -4.96 -14.75
CA GLY A 161 -2.18 -4.25 -13.66
C GLY A 161 -2.16 -5.06 -12.36
N TRP A 162 -3.29 -5.68 -11.99
CA TRP A 162 -3.41 -6.54 -10.81
C TRP A 162 -2.48 -7.76 -10.87
N LYS A 163 -2.45 -8.45 -12.01
CA LYS A 163 -1.54 -9.59 -12.22
C LYS A 163 -0.07 -9.20 -12.08
N LEU A 164 0.30 -8.03 -12.60
CA LEU A 164 1.66 -7.51 -12.48
C LEU A 164 1.99 -7.04 -11.05
N ASP A 165 1.01 -6.48 -10.33
CA ASP A 165 1.21 -5.88 -9.01
C ASP A 165 1.71 -6.88 -7.95
N LYS A 166 1.27 -8.15 -8.02
CA LYS A 166 1.72 -9.21 -7.10
C LYS A 166 3.25 -9.34 -7.05
N TRP A 167 3.92 -9.10 -8.19
CA TRP A 167 5.37 -9.21 -8.35
C TRP A 167 6.16 -8.09 -7.67
N LYS A 168 5.52 -6.99 -7.26
CA LYS A 168 6.20 -5.83 -6.64
C LYS A 168 6.57 -6.08 -5.18
N PHE A 169 5.76 -6.84 -4.45
CA PHE A 169 5.82 -6.92 -2.99
C PHE A 169 7.17 -7.40 -2.44
N LEU A 170 7.76 -8.44 -3.03
CA LEU A 170 9.06 -8.94 -2.57
C LEU A 170 10.25 -8.08 -3.02
N PRO A 171 10.38 -7.65 -4.30
CA PRO A 171 11.40 -6.69 -4.74
C PRO A 171 11.41 -5.39 -3.93
N MET A 172 10.24 -4.89 -3.54
CA MET A 172 10.14 -3.67 -2.72
C MET A 172 10.88 -3.79 -1.39
N ILE A 173 10.98 -4.97 -0.77
CA ILE A 173 11.74 -5.13 0.49
C ILE A 173 13.22 -4.80 0.27
N ASP A 174 13.84 -5.35 -0.77
CA ASP A 174 15.26 -5.16 -1.06
C ASP A 174 15.54 -3.76 -1.62
N GLU A 175 14.70 -3.25 -2.53
CA GLU A 175 14.84 -1.89 -3.06
C GLU A 175 14.64 -0.83 -1.95
N THR A 176 13.73 -1.05 -1.00
CA THR A 176 13.55 -0.18 0.17
C THR A 176 14.79 -0.14 1.06
N LEU A 177 15.44 -1.30 1.32
CA LEU A 177 16.68 -1.32 2.09
C LEU A 177 17.86 -0.67 1.36
N ARG A 178 17.88 -0.67 0.02
CA ARG A 178 18.86 0.10 -0.78
C ARG A 178 18.63 1.62 -0.72
N VAL A 179 17.39 2.05 -0.51
CA VAL A 179 17.03 3.46 -0.26
C VAL A 179 17.48 3.88 1.13
N ARG A 180 17.12 3.10 2.16
CA ARG A 180 17.48 3.35 3.56
C ARG A 180 17.38 2.05 4.37
N ASP A 181 18.48 1.61 4.96
CA ASP A 181 18.57 0.39 5.79
C ASP A 181 18.49 0.65 7.30
N ASP A 182 18.60 1.92 7.72
CA ASP A 182 18.72 2.31 9.14
C ASP A 182 17.42 2.80 9.80
N ALA A 183 16.36 3.04 9.02
CA ALA A 183 15.06 3.51 9.53
C ALA A 183 14.49 2.53 10.57
N LYS A 184 13.82 3.06 11.59
CA LYS A 184 13.18 2.23 12.63
C LYS A 184 11.90 1.57 12.12
N TRP A 185 11.20 2.27 11.24
CA TRP A 185 9.88 1.88 10.73
C TRP A 185 9.75 2.13 9.24
N TYR A 186 9.16 1.16 8.55
CA TYR A 186 8.94 1.14 7.11
C TYR A 186 7.44 1.05 6.87
N VAL A 187 6.84 2.12 6.37
CA VAL A 187 5.39 2.28 6.23
C VAL A 187 5.01 2.14 4.77
N PHE A 188 4.52 0.96 4.39
CA PHE A 188 4.03 0.69 3.05
C PHE A 188 2.58 1.20 2.92
N MET A 189 2.32 1.92 1.84
CA MET A 189 1.03 2.51 1.50
C MET A 189 0.73 2.30 0.01
N GLU A 190 -0.55 2.16 -0.34
CA GLU A 190 -1.00 2.21 -1.74
C GLU A 190 -1.54 3.62 -2.05
N ALA A 191 -1.63 3.97 -3.33
CA ALA A 191 -1.99 5.33 -3.77
C ALA A 191 -3.46 5.74 -3.49
N ASP A 192 -4.30 4.83 -2.99
CA ASP A 192 -5.65 5.08 -2.47
C ASP A 192 -5.76 4.76 -0.97
N THR A 193 -4.66 4.99 -0.23
CA THR A 193 -4.53 4.79 1.22
C THR A 193 -4.18 6.10 1.93
N TYR A 194 -4.96 6.48 2.93
CA TYR A 194 -4.71 7.68 3.75
C TYR A 194 -4.22 7.30 5.14
N TYR A 195 -3.07 7.86 5.56
CA TYR A 195 -2.51 7.69 6.91
C TYR A 195 -2.70 8.94 7.79
N ILE A 196 -3.12 8.72 9.04
CA ILE A 196 -3.23 9.75 10.08
C ILE A 196 -1.91 9.77 10.87
N TRP A 197 -0.96 10.61 10.47
CA TRP A 197 0.41 10.58 10.99
C TRP A 197 0.56 10.79 12.50
N PRO A 198 -0.15 11.75 13.15
CA PRO A 198 -0.03 11.92 14.59
C PRO A 198 -0.51 10.69 15.37
N ASN A 199 -1.49 9.95 14.84
CA ASN A 199 -1.94 8.69 15.44
C ASN A 199 -0.90 7.58 15.23
N LEU A 200 -0.38 7.43 14.00
CA LEU A 200 0.64 6.43 13.69
C LEU A 200 1.88 6.58 14.59
N LEU A 201 2.45 7.78 14.68
CA LEU A 201 3.68 8.01 15.46
C LEU A 201 3.47 7.75 16.96
N GLN A 202 2.30 8.10 17.51
CA GLN A 202 1.95 7.80 18.91
C GLN A 202 1.75 6.29 19.19
N TRP A 203 1.41 5.51 18.17
CA TRP A 203 1.38 4.05 18.25
C TRP A 203 2.80 3.47 18.19
N LEU A 204 3.58 3.85 17.18
CA LEU A 204 4.93 3.35 16.96
C LEU A 204 5.87 3.68 18.14
N ALA A 205 5.68 4.81 18.81
CA ALA A 205 6.40 5.18 20.03
C ALA A 205 6.18 4.22 21.22
N LYS A 206 5.25 3.26 21.13
CA LYS A 206 5.00 2.20 22.14
C LYS A 206 5.72 0.89 21.83
N LEU A 207 6.24 0.75 20.62
CA LEU A 207 6.79 -0.49 20.10
C LEU A 207 8.32 -0.38 19.97
N ASN A 208 9.03 -1.50 20.17
CA ASN A 208 10.47 -1.54 19.96
C ASN A 208 10.79 -1.97 18.51
N PRO A 209 11.42 -1.12 17.67
CA PRO A 209 11.77 -1.46 16.28
C PRO A 209 12.87 -2.53 16.14
N ASP A 210 13.55 -2.89 17.23
CA ASP A 210 14.49 -4.02 17.30
C ASP A 210 13.77 -5.36 17.59
N LYS A 211 12.44 -5.38 17.50
CA LYS A 211 11.61 -6.59 17.50
C LYS A 211 10.94 -6.75 16.13
N PRO A 212 10.78 -7.99 15.62
CA PRO A 212 10.28 -8.27 14.28
C PRO A 212 8.76 -8.03 14.18
N TYR A 213 8.33 -6.78 14.32
CA TYR A 213 6.95 -6.37 14.12
C TYR A 213 6.62 -6.32 12.63
N TYR A 214 5.61 -7.11 12.26
CA TYR A 214 4.82 -7.01 11.04
C TYR A 214 3.41 -6.56 11.44
N LEU A 215 3.05 -5.32 11.15
CA LEU A 215 1.78 -4.71 11.56
C LEU A 215 0.84 -4.61 10.35
N GLY A 216 -0.40 -5.07 10.50
CA GLY A 216 -1.37 -5.05 9.40
C GLY A 216 -2.79 -5.46 9.77
N ASN A 217 -3.74 -5.17 8.89
CA ASN A 217 -5.12 -5.63 8.99
C ASN A 217 -5.22 -7.09 8.49
N PRO A 218 -5.63 -8.07 9.32
CA PRO A 218 -5.55 -9.48 8.97
C PRO A 218 -6.53 -9.91 7.87
N THR A 219 -6.00 -10.67 6.91
CA THR A 219 -6.73 -11.42 5.89
C THR A 219 -6.09 -12.82 5.73
N GLN A 220 -6.67 -13.70 4.91
CA GLN A 220 -6.25 -15.09 4.79
C GLN A 220 -6.46 -15.67 3.38
N ILE A 221 -5.45 -16.40 2.88
CA ILE A 221 -5.52 -17.25 1.68
C ILE A 221 -4.96 -18.62 2.08
N GLY A 222 -5.78 -19.67 1.93
CA GLY A 222 -5.40 -21.02 2.35
C GLY A 222 -4.95 -21.04 3.83
N PRO A 223 -3.73 -21.52 4.15
CA PRO A 223 -3.18 -21.52 5.50
C PRO A 223 -2.47 -20.20 5.88
N VAL A 224 -2.22 -19.28 4.93
CA VAL A 224 -1.43 -18.07 5.15
C VAL A 224 -2.33 -16.97 5.68
N ILE A 225 -1.99 -16.42 6.86
CA ILE A 225 -2.62 -15.24 7.44
C ILE A 225 -1.64 -14.08 7.28
N PHE A 226 -2.09 -13.01 6.63
CA PHE A 226 -1.25 -11.89 6.21
C PHE A 226 -1.98 -10.55 6.35
N ALA A 227 -1.22 -9.46 6.21
CA ALA A 227 -1.76 -8.11 6.18
C ALA A 227 -2.32 -7.78 4.79
N HIS A 228 -3.56 -7.32 4.72
CA HIS A 228 -4.15 -6.79 3.49
C HIS A 228 -3.35 -5.57 3.01
N GLY A 229 -2.70 -5.66 1.84
CA GLY A 229 -1.75 -4.67 1.32
C GLY A 229 -2.26 -3.24 1.37
N GLY A 230 -3.45 -3.01 0.81
CA GLY A 230 -4.11 -1.71 0.81
C GLY A 230 -4.47 -1.14 2.18
N SER A 231 -4.61 -1.95 3.24
CA SER A 231 -4.88 -1.42 4.59
C SER A 231 -3.68 -0.68 5.18
N GLY A 232 -2.53 -0.72 4.50
CA GLY A 232 -1.25 -0.35 5.03
C GLY A 232 -0.53 -1.54 5.66
N ILE A 233 0.77 -1.65 5.40
CA ILE A 233 1.66 -2.60 6.06
C ILE A 233 2.78 -1.79 6.72
N ILE A 234 3.01 -2.02 8.02
CA ILE A 234 4.13 -1.35 8.71
C ILE A 234 5.09 -2.41 9.22
N LEU A 235 6.34 -2.33 8.77
CA LEU A 235 7.42 -3.22 9.16
C LEU A 235 8.41 -2.49 10.06
N SER A 236 8.79 -3.13 11.15
CA SER A 236 9.98 -2.75 11.92
C SER A 236 11.26 -2.97 11.11
N ARG A 237 12.33 -2.26 11.49
CA ARG A 237 13.70 -2.53 11.00
C ARG A 237 14.06 -4.02 11.06
N GLU A 238 13.86 -4.64 12.21
CA GLU A 238 14.16 -6.06 12.42
C GLU A 238 13.37 -6.98 11.46
N ALA A 239 12.10 -6.67 11.18
CA ALA A 239 11.30 -7.45 10.22
C ALA A 239 11.78 -7.30 8.77
N MET A 240 12.14 -6.07 8.35
CA MET A 240 12.68 -5.80 7.01
C MET A 240 13.97 -6.58 6.72
N HIS A 241 14.95 -6.49 7.63
CA HIS A 241 16.24 -7.14 7.46
C HIS A 241 16.08 -8.67 7.39
N ARG A 242 15.32 -9.27 8.30
CA ARG A 242 15.05 -10.72 8.27
C ARG A 242 14.34 -11.19 7.00
N ALA A 243 13.39 -10.40 6.48
CA ALA A 243 12.68 -10.74 5.24
C ALA A 243 13.64 -10.73 4.04
N SER A 244 14.51 -9.71 3.94
CA SER A 244 15.54 -9.65 2.89
C SER A 244 16.57 -10.77 3.02
N GLU A 245 17.07 -11.04 4.23
CA GLU A 245 18.01 -12.14 4.52
C GLU A 245 17.43 -13.52 4.19
N LEU A 246 16.15 -13.77 4.48
CA LEU A 246 15.49 -15.04 4.12
C LEU A 246 15.26 -15.13 2.61
N ARG A 247 14.84 -14.04 1.96
CA ARG A 247 14.60 -14.02 0.51
C ARG A 247 15.89 -14.26 -0.27
N ALA A 248 17.00 -13.67 0.16
CA ALA A 248 18.31 -13.81 -0.47
C ALA A 248 18.87 -15.24 -0.47
N GLN A 249 18.31 -16.16 0.34
CA GLN A 249 18.72 -17.57 0.38
C GLN A 249 18.19 -18.40 -0.79
N ASP A 250 17.01 -18.06 -1.33
CA ASP A 250 16.37 -18.77 -2.45
C ASP A 250 15.44 -17.84 -3.25
N ILE A 251 16.02 -16.89 -3.98
CA ILE A 251 15.25 -15.94 -4.81
C ILE A 251 14.39 -16.69 -5.85
N ASP A 252 14.94 -17.71 -6.52
CA ASP A 252 14.21 -18.51 -7.51
C ASP A 252 13.06 -19.33 -6.89
N GLY A 253 13.14 -19.68 -5.60
CA GLY A 253 12.05 -20.27 -4.82
C GLY A 253 10.92 -19.28 -4.53
N TRP A 254 11.27 -18.06 -4.11
CA TRP A 254 10.29 -17.01 -3.85
C TRP A 254 9.63 -16.47 -5.12
N ASP A 255 10.37 -16.37 -6.22
CA ASP A 255 9.82 -15.99 -7.53
C ASP A 255 8.82 -17.05 -8.04
N ARG A 256 9.11 -18.35 -7.89
CA ARG A 256 8.14 -19.43 -8.19
C ARG A 256 6.90 -19.40 -7.29
N TYR A 257 7.09 -19.15 -5.99
CA TYR A 257 5.94 -19.01 -5.09
C TYR A 257 5.07 -17.79 -5.46
N THR A 258 5.69 -16.70 -5.93
CA THR A 258 4.99 -15.51 -6.44
C THR A 258 4.23 -15.80 -7.73
N GLU A 259 4.76 -16.66 -8.61
CA GLU A 259 4.09 -17.12 -9.82
C GLU A 259 2.80 -17.89 -9.52
N GLU A 260 2.83 -18.80 -8.53
CA GLU A 260 1.72 -19.69 -8.14
C GLU A 260 0.58 -18.96 -7.38
N GLU A 261 0.86 -17.84 -6.72
CA GLU A 261 -0.12 -17.04 -5.99
C GLU A 261 -0.78 -15.95 -6.84
N TRP A 262 -1.94 -15.45 -6.41
CA TRP A 262 -2.67 -14.35 -7.07
C TRP A 262 -2.61 -13.00 -6.32
N ALA A 263 -1.99 -12.99 -5.12
CA ALA A 263 -1.92 -11.83 -4.23
C ALA A 263 -0.50 -11.67 -3.65
N GLY A 264 0.17 -10.54 -3.93
CA GLY A 264 1.56 -10.33 -3.52
C GLY A 264 1.75 -10.01 -2.03
N ASP A 265 0.72 -9.47 -1.38
CA ASP A 265 0.68 -9.26 0.06
C ASP A 265 0.58 -10.58 0.84
N CYS A 266 -0.07 -11.61 0.27
CA CYS A 266 -0.02 -13.00 0.77
C CYS A 266 1.41 -13.55 0.75
N VAL A 267 2.08 -13.39 -0.40
CA VAL A 267 3.48 -13.82 -0.60
C VAL A 267 4.41 -13.13 0.41
N LEU A 268 4.26 -11.81 0.60
CA LEU A 268 5.01 -11.06 1.60
C LEU A 268 4.69 -11.52 3.03
N GLY A 269 3.42 -11.77 3.34
CA GLY A 269 3.00 -12.26 4.65
C GLY A 269 3.58 -13.64 4.98
N LYS A 270 3.67 -14.54 4.00
CA LYS A 270 4.40 -15.81 4.13
C LYS A 270 5.90 -15.58 4.38
N LEU A 271 6.56 -14.73 3.58
CA LEU A 271 7.99 -14.43 3.76
C LEU A 271 8.27 -13.89 5.17
N LEU A 272 7.46 -12.94 5.66
CA LEU A 272 7.60 -12.36 6.99
C LEU A 272 7.34 -13.39 8.09
N HIS A 273 6.30 -14.22 7.97
CA HIS A 273 6.03 -15.31 8.89
C HIS A 273 7.23 -16.27 9.00
N ASP A 274 7.74 -16.74 7.87
CA ASP A 274 8.84 -17.71 7.80
C ASP A 274 10.18 -17.08 8.25
N ALA A 275 10.34 -15.77 8.09
CA ALA A 275 11.42 -14.97 8.66
C ALA A 275 11.30 -14.72 10.18
N GLY A 276 10.26 -15.26 10.83
CA GLY A 276 10.02 -15.10 12.27
C GLY A 276 9.48 -13.73 12.67
N ALA A 277 8.79 -13.05 11.75
CA ALA A 277 8.04 -11.81 11.94
C ALA A 277 6.53 -12.06 11.74
N PRO A 278 5.85 -12.80 12.65
CA PRO A 278 4.43 -13.13 12.50
C PRO A 278 3.55 -11.87 12.57
N LEU A 279 2.44 -11.89 11.83
CA LEU A 279 1.50 -10.76 11.77
C LEU A 279 0.94 -10.40 13.15
N LEU A 280 1.14 -9.14 13.57
CA LEU A 280 0.39 -8.52 14.65
C LEU A 280 -0.91 -7.94 14.09
N TRP A 281 -2.03 -8.56 14.48
CA TRP A 281 -3.38 -8.20 14.02
C TRP A 281 -3.74 -6.79 14.49
N SER A 282 -3.63 -5.84 13.57
CA SER A 282 -3.65 -4.41 13.86
C SER A 282 -4.99 -3.72 13.57
N TRP A 283 -6.04 -4.48 13.31
CA TRP A 283 -7.41 -3.96 13.34
C TRP A 283 -7.80 -3.62 14.80
N PRO A 284 -8.42 -2.45 15.10
CA PRO A 284 -8.97 -1.46 14.17
C PRO A 284 -8.11 -0.19 14.02
N LEU A 285 -6.77 -0.27 14.03
CA LEU A 285 -5.92 0.87 13.67
C LEU A 285 -5.82 0.97 12.14
N LEU A 286 -5.51 -0.13 11.47
CA LEU A 286 -5.41 -0.20 10.00
C LEU A 286 -6.72 -0.74 9.41
N GLN A 287 -7.27 -0.06 8.39
CA GLN A 287 -8.58 -0.38 7.79
C GLN A 287 -8.49 -0.69 6.30
N SER A 288 -9.22 -1.70 5.86
CA SER A 288 -9.40 -2.09 4.45
C SER A 288 -10.55 -1.36 3.74
N SER A 289 -11.16 -0.36 4.39
CA SER A 289 -12.32 0.34 3.86
C SER A 289 -12.22 1.85 4.10
N THR A 290 -13.07 2.60 3.43
CA THR A 290 -13.27 4.03 3.71
C THR A 290 -13.92 4.23 5.08
N PRO A 291 -13.85 5.45 5.66
CA PRO A 291 -14.64 5.80 6.85
C PRO A 291 -16.15 5.64 6.65
N ALA A 292 -16.63 5.82 5.40
CA ALA A 292 -18.05 5.72 5.06
C ALA A 292 -18.60 4.29 5.21
N GLU A 293 -17.77 3.28 4.98
CA GLU A 293 -18.16 1.87 4.99
C GLU A 293 -17.82 1.16 6.32
N PHE A 294 -17.03 1.80 7.17
CA PHE A 294 -16.54 1.21 8.41
C PHE A 294 -17.62 1.14 9.51
N ASP A 295 -17.75 -0.02 10.15
CA ASP A 295 -18.60 -0.18 11.35
C ASP A 295 -17.84 0.23 12.62
N HIS A 296 -18.28 1.34 13.21
CA HIS A 296 -17.67 1.93 14.39
C HIS A 296 -18.23 1.34 15.72
N PHE A 297 -19.29 0.53 15.65
CA PHE A 297 -20.09 0.10 16.81
C PHE A 297 -19.90 -1.37 17.21
N SER A 298 -19.80 -2.29 16.23
CA SER A 298 -19.69 -3.72 16.54
C SER A 298 -18.31 -4.10 17.07
N GLU A 299 -18.26 -5.19 17.83
CA GLU A 299 -17.00 -5.81 18.25
C GLU A 299 -16.51 -6.81 17.19
N SER A 300 -15.23 -6.74 16.84
CA SER A 300 -14.54 -7.79 16.10
C SER A 300 -13.15 -8.02 16.68
N TYR A 301 -12.59 -9.21 16.53
CA TYR A 301 -11.26 -9.56 17.06
C TYR A 301 -11.05 -9.19 18.56
N LEU A 302 -12.11 -9.28 19.37
CA LEU A 302 -12.20 -8.87 20.78
C LEU A 302 -11.91 -7.37 21.03
N LYS A 303 -12.25 -6.51 20.07
CA LYS A 303 -12.04 -5.06 20.12
C LYS A 303 -13.26 -4.32 19.60
N LYS A 304 -13.70 -3.29 20.33
CA LYS A 304 -14.76 -2.36 19.91
C LYS A 304 -14.11 -1.08 19.36
N PRO A 305 -14.26 -0.72 18.06
CA PRO A 305 -13.49 0.35 17.44
C PRO A 305 -13.59 1.72 18.10
N TRP A 306 -14.76 2.06 18.64
CA TRP A 306 -15.10 3.38 19.20
C TRP A 306 -13.96 4.17 19.86
N CYS A 307 -13.21 3.54 20.77
CA CYS A 307 -12.13 4.18 21.53
C CYS A 307 -10.71 3.90 21.03
N TYR A 308 -10.55 3.20 19.92
CA TYR A 308 -9.27 3.04 19.23
C TYR A 308 -8.99 4.24 18.32
N ALA A 309 -7.70 4.54 18.13
CA ALA A 309 -7.24 5.56 17.21
C ALA A 309 -7.06 4.97 15.80
N PRO A 310 -7.84 5.36 14.77
CA PRO A 310 -7.56 4.96 13.40
C PRO A 310 -6.19 5.47 12.95
N VAL A 311 -5.47 4.66 12.18
CA VAL A 311 -4.13 4.94 11.65
C VAL A 311 -4.17 5.04 10.13
N ALA A 312 -4.90 4.16 9.45
CA ALA A 312 -5.06 4.20 8.00
C ALA A 312 -6.49 3.84 7.54
N TYR A 313 -6.90 4.44 6.42
CA TYR A 313 -8.09 4.09 5.65
C TYR A 313 -7.70 3.78 4.20
N HIS A 314 -8.42 2.85 3.56
CA HIS A 314 -8.14 2.37 2.20
C HIS A 314 -9.36 2.53 1.29
N HIS A 315 -9.16 2.34 -0.02
CA HIS A 315 -10.15 2.61 -1.08
C HIS A 315 -10.67 4.06 -1.06
N VAL A 316 -9.86 5.00 -0.55
CA VAL A 316 -10.19 6.42 -0.50
C VAL A 316 -9.80 7.10 -1.80
N THR A 317 -10.70 7.87 -2.41
CA THR A 317 -10.39 8.62 -3.63
C THR A 317 -9.48 9.82 -3.33
N ALA A 318 -8.99 10.51 -4.37
CA ALA A 318 -8.27 11.76 -4.20
C ALA A 318 -9.13 12.83 -3.48
N GLU A 319 -10.43 12.86 -3.70
CA GLU A 319 -11.38 13.72 -3.00
C GLU A 319 -11.49 13.34 -1.52
N ASP A 320 -11.66 12.04 -1.20
CA ASP A 320 -11.70 11.53 0.18
C ASP A 320 -10.41 11.87 0.94
N ILE A 321 -9.25 11.68 0.31
CA ILE A 321 -7.92 12.05 0.86
C ILE A 321 -7.86 13.54 1.20
N GLN A 322 -8.38 14.41 0.33
CA GLN A 322 -8.46 15.84 0.62
C GLN A 322 -9.45 16.16 1.76
N GLU A 323 -10.59 15.49 1.84
CA GLU A 323 -11.55 15.68 2.94
C GLU A 323 -10.98 15.22 4.28
N LEU A 324 -10.30 14.08 4.29
CA LEU A 324 -9.58 13.54 5.45
C LEU A 324 -8.46 14.47 5.91
N ALA A 325 -7.60 14.96 5.00
CA ALA A 325 -6.57 15.93 5.33
C ALA A 325 -7.14 17.23 5.91
N LYS A 326 -8.23 17.74 5.32
CA LYS A 326 -8.94 18.94 5.83
C LYS A 326 -9.57 18.70 7.20
N PHE A 327 -10.07 17.49 7.47
CA PHE A 327 -10.58 17.10 8.80
C PHE A 327 -9.44 17.02 9.82
N GLU A 328 -8.37 16.30 9.49
CA GLU A 328 -7.17 16.12 10.30
C GLU A 328 -6.56 17.46 10.74
N GLN A 329 -6.28 18.34 9.77
CA GLN A 329 -5.71 19.67 10.02
C GLN A 329 -6.60 20.59 10.87
N ARG A 330 -7.92 20.36 10.90
CA ARG A 330 -8.83 21.08 11.80
C ARG A 330 -8.85 20.46 13.19
N PHE A 331 -8.88 19.13 13.26
CA PHE A 331 -9.04 18.39 14.51
C PHE A 331 -7.80 18.53 15.41
N PHE A 332 -6.60 18.39 14.87
CA PHE A 332 -5.34 18.50 15.63
C PHE A 332 -4.96 19.92 16.07
N ARG A 333 -5.75 20.96 15.74
CA ARG A 333 -5.56 22.31 16.31
C ARG A 333 -5.83 22.35 17.82
N ASN A 334 -6.75 21.51 18.30
CA ASN A 334 -7.25 21.53 19.68
C ASN A 334 -7.11 20.17 20.39
N ASN A 335 -6.67 19.12 19.68
CA ASN A 335 -6.62 17.74 20.15
C ASN A 335 -5.28 17.09 19.77
N SER A 336 -4.92 15.98 20.41
CA SER A 336 -3.66 15.26 20.14
C SER A 336 -3.83 13.85 19.55
N VAL A 337 -5.04 13.27 19.55
CA VAL A 337 -5.34 11.95 18.99
C VAL A 337 -6.74 12.00 18.36
N ILE A 338 -6.90 11.48 17.14
CA ILE A 338 -8.22 11.21 16.54
C ILE A 338 -8.67 9.79 16.96
N LEU A 339 -9.90 9.61 17.42
CA LEU A 339 -10.51 8.29 17.65
C LEU A 339 -11.55 7.95 16.58
N HIS A 340 -11.91 6.67 16.47
CA HIS A 340 -13.06 6.24 15.67
C HIS A 340 -14.34 6.97 16.08
N SER A 341 -14.56 7.21 17.37
CA SER A 341 -15.70 7.99 17.84
C SER A 341 -15.70 9.46 17.38
N ASP A 342 -14.55 10.01 17.00
CA ASP A 342 -14.43 11.36 16.46
C ASP A 342 -14.70 11.35 14.95
N VAL A 343 -14.09 10.40 14.21
CA VAL A 343 -14.37 10.17 12.78
C VAL A 343 -15.87 9.97 12.57
N PHE A 344 -16.51 9.11 13.36
CA PHE A 344 -17.95 8.87 13.28
C PHE A 344 -18.77 10.16 13.46
N ARG A 345 -18.52 10.91 14.54
CA ARG A 345 -19.29 12.12 14.88
C ARG A 345 -19.09 13.27 13.89
N HIS A 346 -17.91 13.40 13.30
CA HIS A 346 -17.57 14.55 12.46
C HIS A 346 -17.74 14.28 10.96
N LEU A 347 -17.53 13.04 10.51
CA LEU A 347 -17.57 12.68 9.08
C LEU A 347 -18.76 11.80 8.70
N ILE A 348 -19.30 10.99 9.61
CA ILE A 348 -20.29 9.95 9.29
C ILE A 348 -21.70 10.34 9.73
N GLN A 349 -21.92 10.47 11.03
CA GLN A 349 -23.22 10.78 11.64
C GLN A 349 -23.93 12.02 11.06
N PRO A 350 -23.24 13.15 10.75
CA PRO A 350 -23.90 14.34 10.20
C PRO A 350 -24.49 14.14 8.80
N GLN A 351 -24.16 13.03 8.13
CA GLN A 351 -24.60 12.73 6.76
C GLN A 351 -25.81 11.79 6.71
N PHE A 352 -26.19 11.18 7.84
CA PHE A 352 -27.33 10.29 7.91
C PHE A 352 -28.66 11.03 7.72
N LYS A 353 -29.59 10.39 7.00
CA LYS A 353 -30.92 10.93 6.72
C LYS A 353 -31.97 9.87 7.01
N PRO A 354 -33.22 10.22 7.38
CA PRO A 354 -34.28 9.23 7.50
C PRO A 354 -34.56 8.48 6.19
N LEU A 355 -34.31 9.11 5.03
CA LEU A 355 -34.41 8.51 3.70
C LEU A 355 -33.47 9.23 2.72
N GLN A 356 -32.81 8.48 1.84
CA GLN A 356 -31.96 8.99 0.76
C GLN A 356 -32.08 8.09 -0.49
N PRO A 357 -32.49 8.64 -1.65
CA PRO A 357 -32.47 7.91 -2.92
C PRO A 357 -31.05 7.84 -3.52
N ASP A 358 -30.88 6.93 -4.49
CA ASP A 358 -29.65 6.65 -5.24
C ASP A 358 -28.41 6.42 -4.35
N TRP A 359 -28.62 5.73 -3.24
CA TRP A 359 -27.62 5.51 -2.21
C TRP A 359 -27.78 4.16 -1.54
N ASP A 360 -26.68 3.43 -1.39
CA ASP A 360 -26.60 2.13 -0.73
C ASP A 360 -25.78 2.25 0.56
N ASN A 361 -26.47 2.20 1.69
CA ASN A 361 -25.83 2.23 3.02
C ASN A 361 -25.16 0.91 3.41
N LEU A 362 -25.12 -0.09 2.51
CA LEU A 362 -24.56 -1.41 2.75
C LEU A 362 -25.32 -2.17 3.85
N SER A 363 -26.66 -2.16 3.78
CA SER A 363 -27.49 -3.05 4.59
C SER A 363 -27.40 -4.49 4.08
N GLU A 364 -27.07 -5.43 4.98
CA GLU A 364 -26.63 -6.78 4.62
C GLU A 364 -27.74 -7.85 4.74
N GLU A 365 -28.63 -7.76 5.74
CA GLU A 365 -29.64 -8.79 6.00
C GLU A 365 -30.85 -8.66 5.06
N GLU A 366 -30.95 -9.46 3.99
CA GLU A 366 -32.15 -9.50 3.13
C GLU A 366 -33.41 -9.94 3.92
N GLN A 367 -34.51 -9.22 3.74
CA GLN A 367 -35.79 -9.41 4.45
C GLN A 367 -36.89 -9.85 3.50
N VAL A 368 -37.79 -10.71 3.99
CA VAL A 368 -39.02 -11.09 3.26
C VAL A 368 -39.99 -9.91 3.29
N ILE A 369 -40.25 -9.32 2.11
CA ILE A 369 -41.24 -8.23 1.97
C ILE A 369 -42.64 -8.83 1.92
N GLY A 370 -43.49 -8.42 2.86
CA GLY A 370 -44.95 -8.63 2.84
C GLY A 370 -45.67 -7.35 2.43
N GLU A 371 -46.67 -6.94 3.22
CA GLU A 371 -47.31 -5.61 3.06
C GLU A 371 -46.49 -4.47 3.69
N ALA A 372 -45.58 -4.79 4.62
CA ALA A 372 -44.75 -3.81 5.33
C ALA A 372 -43.62 -3.25 4.46
N SER A 373 -43.38 -1.95 4.60
CA SER A 373 -42.23 -1.27 4.01
C SER A 373 -40.91 -1.70 4.68
N CYS A 374 -39.79 -1.50 3.98
CA CYS A 374 -38.48 -1.83 4.51
C CYS A 374 -38.12 -1.04 5.79
N ARG A 375 -38.68 0.16 5.93
CA ARG A 375 -38.58 0.97 7.14
C ARG A 375 -39.32 0.33 8.31
N GLU A 376 -40.58 -0.07 8.13
CA GLU A 376 -41.39 -0.71 9.18
C GLU A 376 -40.76 -2.04 9.63
N LEU A 377 -40.15 -2.80 8.71
CA LEU A 377 -39.38 -3.99 9.04
C LEU A 377 -38.18 -3.67 9.94
N CYS A 378 -37.44 -2.58 9.67
CA CYS A 378 -36.37 -2.11 10.55
C CYS A 378 -36.89 -1.58 11.89
N GLU A 379 -38.00 -0.83 11.89
CA GLU A 379 -38.65 -0.35 13.11
C GLU A 379 -39.09 -1.50 14.02
N SER A 380 -39.57 -2.61 13.46
CA SER A 380 -39.96 -3.81 14.22
C SER A 380 -38.79 -4.51 14.95
N LYS A 381 -37.56 -4.36 14.45
CA LYS A 381 -36.33 -4.91 15.05
C LYS A 381 -35.65 -3.86 15.94
N HIS A 382 -35.64 -4.05 17.26
CA HIS A 382 -35.02 -3.10 18.22
C HIS A 382 -33.57 -2.72 17.86
N GLU A 383 -32.78 -3.70 17.42
CA GLU A 383 -31.36 -3.57 17.06
C GLU A 383 -31.09 -3.07 15.64
N CYS A 384 -32.10 -2.83 14.81
CA CYS A 384 -31.90 -2.31 13.46
C CYS A 384 -31.60 -0.80 13.48
N LEU A 385 -30.48 -0.41 12.85
CA LEU A 385 -30.02 0.98 12.78
C LEU A 385 -30.17 1.56 11.37
N GLN A 386 -30.22 0.73 10.34
CA GLN A 386 -30.36 1.19 8.96
C GLN A 386 -31.05 0.15 8.08
N TYR A 387 -31.61 0.60 6.95
CA TYR A 387 -32.26 -0.24 5.96
C TYR A 387 -31.98 0.26 4.54
N SER A 388 -32.09 -0.62 3.53
CA SER A 388 -32.05 -0.24 2.12
C SER A 388 -33.03 -1.05 1.29
N TYR A 389 -33.48 -0.47 0.17
CA TYR A 389 -34.41 -1.06 -0.77
C TYR A 389 -33.90 -0.94 -2.21
N GLU A 390 -33.93 -2.05 -2.93
CA GLU A 390 -33.41 -2.19 -4.30
C GLU A 390 -34.28 -3.19 -5.06
N SER A 391 -34.97 -2.77 -6.12
CA SER A 391 -35.69 -3.66 -7.06
C SER A 391 -36.57 -4.75 -6.41
N GLY A 392 -37.35 -4.40 -5.37
CA GLY A 392 -38.22 -5.35 -4.66
C GLY A 392 -37.54 -6.16 -3.56
N LYS A 393 -36.26 -5.88 -3.26
CA LYS A 393 -35.51 -6.47 -2.14
C LYS A 393 -35.33 -5.43 -1.04
N CYS A 394 -35.62 -5.82 0.20
CA CYS A 394 -35.37 -5.03 1.40
C CYS A 394 -34.17 -5.64 2.12
N ARG A 395 -33.27 -4.81 2.63
CA ARG A 395 -32.18 -5.23 3.51
C ARG A 395 -32.18 -4.37 4.77
N THR A 396 -31.82 -4.97 5.91
CA THR A 396 -31.64 -4.28 7.19
C THR A 396 -30.22 -4.49 7.71
N SER A 397 -29.74 -3.60 8.58
CA SER A 397 -28.50 -3.84 9.33
C SER A 397 -28.55 -3.26 10.74
N LYS A 398 -27.77 -3.89 11.61
CA LYS A 398 -27.48 -3.48 13.00
C LYS A 398 -26.30 -2.51 13.08
N MET A 399 -25.60 -2.32 11.97
CA MET A 399 -24.49 -1.38 11.81
C MET A 399 -25.01 -0.01 11.39
N ALA A 400 -24.22 1.05 11.59
CA ALA A 400 -24.51 2.38 11.06
C ALA A 400 -23.35 2.82 10.15
N LYS A 401 -23.46 2.49 8.87
CA LYS A 401 -22.50 2.84 7.80
C LYS A 401 -23.09 3.97 6.97
N ARG A 402 -22.27 4.88 6.45
CA ARG A 402 -22.71 5.81 5.39
C ARG A 402 -22.86 5.06 4.07
N GLY A 403 -21.96 4.13 3.74
CA GLY A 403 -21.95 3.46 2.44
C GLY A 403 -21.72 4.43 1.28
N VAL A 404 -22.22 4.08 0.10
CA VAL A 404 -21.81 4.67 -1.19
C VAL A 404 -22.99 5.08 -2.08
N GLN A 405 -22.73 5.97 -3.04
CA GLN A 405 -23.72 6.32 -4.06
C GLN A 405 -23.97 5.13 -4.99
N LYS A 406 -25.25 4.79 -5.22
CA LYS A 406 -25.63 3.68 -6.10
C LYS A 406 -27.06 3.88 -6.62
N THR A 407 -27.16 4.14 -7.92
CA THR A 407 -28.43 4.40 -8.62
C THR A 407 -29.43 3.26 -8.42
N GLY A 408 -30.69 3.60 -8.13
CA GLY A 408 -31.76 2.62 -7.95
C GLY A 408 -31.83 1.96 -6.56
N VAL A 409 -30.91 2.27 -5.65
CA VAL A 409 -31.01 1.89 -4.23
C VAL A 409 -31.54 3.09 -3.43
N THR A 410 -32.49 2.85 -2.52
CA THR A 410 -32.94 3.85 -1.55
C THR A 410 -32.63 3.37 -0.15
N SER A 411 -31.88 4.18 0.62
CA SER A 411 -31.42 3.86 1.96
C SER A 411 -32.06 4.75 3.02
N GLY A 412 -32.14 4.28 4.26
CA GLY A 412 -32.59 5.07 5.41
C GLY A 412 -31.86 4.66 6.69
N TRP A 413 -31.76 5.60 7.62
CA TRP A 413 -31.09 5.43 8.90
C TRP A 413 -32.03 5.78 10.05
N MET A 414 -32.00 4.95 11.09
CA MET A 414 -32.76 5.13 12.32
C MET A 414 -32.05 6.12 13.24
N THR A 415 -31.99 7.40 12.82
CA THR A 415 -31.16 8.44 13.44
C THR A 415 -31.33 8.52 14.97
N GLU A 416 -32.56 8.45 15.49
CA GLU A 416 -32.82 8.47 16.93
C GLU A 416 -32.18 7.29 17.70
N ARG A 417 -32.14 6.10 17.08
CA ARG A 417 -31.47 4.91 17.67
C ARG A 417 -29.95 5.05 17.62
N ILE A 418 -29.43 5.57 16.51
CA ILE A 418 -28.00 5.86 16.33
C ILE A 418 -27.55 6.90 17.35
N ASP A 419 -28.29 7.99 17.52
CA ASP A 419 -27.99 9.05 18.50
C ASP A 419 -28.04 8.52 19.94
N ALA A 420 -28.98 7.62 20.25
CA ALA A 420 -29.03 6.93 21.54
C ALA A 420 -27.77 6.08 21.80
N ILE A 421 -27.31 5.32 20.80
CA ILE A 421 -26.06 4.53 20.88
C ILE A 421 -24.84 5.47 21.04
N VAL A 422 -24.73 6.52 20.23
CA VAL A 422 -23.61 7.49 20.33
C VAL A 422 -23.55 8.15 21.71
N LYS A 423 -24.70 8.37 22.34
CA LYS A 423 -24.84 8.88 23.71
C LYS A 423 -24.47 7.84 24.77
N GLU A 424 -24.87 6.58 24.59
CA GLU A 424 -24.52 5.47 25.48
C GLU A 424 -23.01 5.18 25.47
N LEU A 425 -22.41 5.12 24.28
CA LEU A 425 -20.97 4.89 24.11
C LEU A 425 -20.11 6.05 24.60
N GLY A 426 -20.67 7.27 24.61
CA GLY A 426 -20.05 8.45 25.23
C GLY A 426 -18.66 8.80 24.72
N THR A 427 -17.91 9.52 25.56
CA THR A 427 -16.52 9.96 25.30
C THR A 427 -15.51 8.95 25.86
N CYS A 428 -14.45 8.68 25.11
CA CYS A 428 -13.40 7.77 25.53
C CYS A 428 -12.39 8.47 26.46
N ALA A 429 -12.23 8.00 27.70
CA ALA A 429 -11.31 8.61 28.67
C ALA A 429 -9.83 8.43 28.32
N THR A 430 -9.47 7.35 27.61
CA THR A 430 -8.10 7.05 27.15
C THR A 430 -8.13 6.40 25.77
N PRO A 431 -7.35 6.89 24.78
CA PRO A 431 -7.16 6.23 23.50
C PRO A 431 -6.67 4.78 23.64
N GLN A 432 -7.22 3.89 22.80
CA GLN A 432 -6.81 2.49 22.70
C GLN A 432 -5.90 2.25 21.49
N TRP A 433 -4.95 1.34 21.67
CA TRP A 433 -3.88 1.02 20.73
C TRP A 433 -3.69 -0.50 20.64
N ILE A 434 -3.03 -0.98 19.59
CA ILE A 434 -2.70 -2.40 19.43
C ILE A 434 -1.37 -2.68 20.12
N LEU A 435 -1.43 -3.54 21.15
CA LEU A 435 -0.47 -3.62 22.25
C LEU A 435 -0.40 -2.30 23.04
N ARG A 436 -0.43 -2.42 24.37
CA ARG A 436 -0.40 -1.31 25.33
C ARG A 436 0.96 -1.17 25.97
#